data_AF-A0A924CHT6-F1
#
_entry.id   AF-A0A924CHT6-F1
#
_cell.length_a   1.000
_cell.length_b   1.000
_cell.length_c   1.000
_cell.angle_alpha   90.00
_cell.angle_beta   90.00
_cell.angle_gamma   90.00
#
_symmetry.space_group_name_H-M   'P 1'
#
loop_
_entity.id
_entity.type
_entity.pdbx_description
1 polymer ?
#
loop_
_entity_poly.entity_id
_entity_poly.type
_entity_poly.pdbx_seq_one_letter_code
_entity_poly.pdbx_strand_id
1 'polypeptide(L)'
;MRINEIAANAASNDQFIELYNSTTSPVNLDGCAIQTNHSSTTTALLPDIELMPDDYISVYIKDTNLTLTKTTSGSVYLLSSDLVTELDSITYSNVSAASFWSNFDDQWRQTYSITPNAQNIWTEHPECSEGYYRNLETGNCNKTTASTAALSDCGAGKYRSPDTNRCKSLEALATALTPCDSEQYRNPDTDRCRN
;
A
#
# COMPACT_ATOMS: atom_id res chain seq x y z
N MET A 1 -13.38 -17.40 20.33
CA MET A 1 -13.23 -17.23 18.88
C MET A 1 -13.52 -15.79 18.55
N ARG A 2 -12.71 -15.16 17.69
CA ARG A 2 -12.92 -13.79 17.23
C ARG A 2 -12.42 -13.61 15.79
N ILE A 3 -12.85 -12.54 15.16
CA ILE A 3 -12.33 -12.09 13.86
C ILE A 3 -10.97 -11.43 14.08
N ASN A 4 -10.00 -11.67 13.20
CA ASN A 4 -8.60 -11.25 13.37
C ASN A 4 -8.07 -10.35 12.25
N GLU A 5 -8.45 -10.63 11.00
CA GLU A 5 -8.04 -9.87 9.82
C GLU A 5 -9.15 -9.89 8.77
N ILE A 6 -9.32 -8.76 8.07
CA ILE A 6 -10.26 -8.63 6.97
C ILE A 6 -9.51 -8.05 5.76
N ALA A 7 -9.27 -8.90 4.76
CA ALA A 7 -8.61 -8.54 3.52
C ALA A 7 -9.60 -8.04 2.46
N ALA A 8 -10.43 -7.05 2.82
CA ALA A 8 -11.53 -6.57 1.98
C ALA A 8 -11.07 -5.95 0.66
N ASN A 9 -9.93 -5.24 0.64
CA ASN A 9 -9.42 -4.56 -0.57
C ASN A 9 -8.20 -5.26 -1.19
N ALA A 10 -8.11 -6.58 -0.99
CA ALA A 10 -7.18 -7.45 -1.71
C ALA A 10 -7.65 -7.69 -3.17
N ALA A 11 -6.75 -8.29 -3.97
CA ALA A 11 -7.16 -8.88 -5.24
C ALA A 11 -8.27 -9.91 -5.00
N SER A 12 -9.23 -10.06 -5.92
CA SER A 12 -10.46 -10.80 -5.64
C SER A 12 -10.25 -12.26 -5.20
N ASN A 13 -9.18 -12.92 -5.68
CA ASN A 13 -8.85 -14.30 -5.28
C ASN A 13 -8.11 -14.41 -3.94
N ASP A 14 -7.69 -13.27 -3.39
CA ASP A 14 -6.92 -13.14 -2.16
C ASP A 14 -7.72 -12.41 -1.06
N GLN A 15 -8.99 -12.08 -1.32
CA GLN A 15 -9.89 -11.59 -0.28
C GLN A 15 -10.19 -12.71 0.70
N PHE A 16 -10.05 -12.44 1.99
CA PHE A 16 -10.39 -13.37 3.06
C PHE A 16 -10.88 -12.65 4.32
N ILE A 17 -11.49 -13.42 5.20
CA ILE A 17 -11.76 -13.09 6.59
C ILE A 17 -11.01 -14.11 7.43
N GLU A 18 -10.21 -13.66 8.38
CA GLU A 18 -9.47 -14.54 9.28
C GLU A 18 -10.11 -14.59 10.66
N LEU A 19 -10.11 -15.79 11.24
CA LEU A 19 -10.52 -16.05 12.60
C LEU A 19 -9.33 -16.48 13.44
N TYR A 20 -9.36 -16.14 14.73
CA TYR A 20 -8.35 -16.51 15.70
C TYR A 20 -8.99 -17.13 16.94
N ASN A 21 -8.46 -18.29 17.36
CA ASN A 21 -8.85 -18.90 18.61
C ASN A 21 -8.13 -18.23 19.79
N SER A 22 -8.75 -17.16 20.31
CA SER A 22 -8.30 -16.46 21.51
C SER A 22 -8.57 -17.18 22.84
N THR A 23 -9.08 -18.42 22.81
CA THR A 23 -9.39 -19.17 24.03
C THR A 23 -8.22 -20.10 24.40
N THR A 24 -8.20 -20.57 25.64
CA THR A 24 -7.17 -21.51 26.13
C THR A 24 -7.51 -22.97 25.84
N SER A 25 -8.54 -23.25 25.04
CA SER A 25 -8.98 -24.61 24.70
C SER A 25 -9.25 -24.73 23.20
N PRO A 26 -9.19 -25.95 22.63
CA PRO A 26 -9.61 -26.16 21.25
C PRO A 26 -11.07 -25.75 21.02
N VAL A 27 -11.37 -25.19 19.85
CA VAL A 27 -12.72 -24.75 19.47
C VAL A 27 -13.13 -25.46 18.19
N ASN A 28 -14.23 -26.21 18.24
CA ASN A 28 -14.85 -26.79 17.05
C ASN A 28 -15.60 -25.71 16.25
N LEU A 29 -15.34 -25.64 14.94
CA LEU A 29 -15.95 -24.69 14.02
C LEU A 29 -17.15 -25.25 13.26
N ASP A 30 -17.46 -26.54 13.41
CA ASP A 30 -18.61 -27.16 12.76
C ASP A 30 -19.91 -26.39 13.08
N GLY A 31 -20.69 -26.15 12.04
CA GLY A 31 -21.92 -25.36 12.08
C GLY A 31 -21.74 -23.86 12.31
N CYS A 32 -20.57 -23.36 12.74
CA CYS A 32 -20.34 -21.92 12.88
C CYS A 32 -20.30 -21.25 11.51
N ALA A 33 -20.53 -19.93 11.47
CA ALA A 33 -20.69 -19.24 10.19
C ALA A 33 -20.20 -17.79 10.19
N ILE A 34 -19.93 -17.28 9.00
CA ILE A 34 -19.64 -15.87 8.74
C ILE A 34 -20.77 -15.26 7.91
N GLN A 35 -21.16 -14.04 8.25
CA GLN A 35 -22.01 -13.18 7.44
C GLN A 35 -21.33 -11.85 7.16
N THR A 36 -21.70 -11.21 6.04
CA THR A 36 -21.28 -9.83 5.73
C THR A 36 -22.49 -8.92 5.62
N ASN A 37 -22.35 -7.69 6.15
CA ASN A 37 -23.37 -6.64 6.13
C ASN A 37 -24.78 -7.11 6.61
N HIS A 38 -24.83 -8.02 7.60
CA HIS A 38 -26.05 -8.65 8.11
C HIS A 38 -26.98 -9.23 7.03
N SER A 39 -26.43 -9.67 5.91
CA SER A 39 -27.20 -10.34 4.88
C SER A 39 -27.51 -11.78 5.31
N SER A 40 -28.70 -12.01 5.87
CA SER A 40 -29.16 -13.37 6.23
C SER A 40 -29.26 -14.32 5.03
N THR A 41 -29.29 -13.78 3.81
CA THR A 41 -29.27 -14.56 2.55
C THR A 41 -27.88 -15.01 2.14
N THR A 42 -26.83 -14.49 2.78
CA THR A 42 -25.43 -14.70 2.38
C THR A 42 -24.61 -15.10 3.60
N THR A 43 -24.68 -16.40 3.91
CA THR A 43 -23.99 -17.02 5.04
C THR A 43 -22.98 -18.03 4.51
N ALA A 44 -21.74 -17.99 5.01
CA ALA A 44 -20.72 -19.00 4.76
C ALA A 44 -20.50 -19.85 6.00
N LEU A 45 -20.71 -21.16 5.88
CA LEU A 45 -20.38 -22.11 6.95
C LEU A 45 -18.86 -22.26 7.05
N LEU A 46 -18.37 -22.40 8.27
CA LEU A 46 -16.98 -22.73 8.56
C LEU A 46 -16.71 -24.22 8.33
N PRO A 47 -15.45 -24.61 8.06
CA PRO A 47 -15.10 -26.02 7.90
C PRO A 47 -15.25 -26.79 9.22
N ASP A 48 -15.60 -28.07 9.12
CA ASP A 48 -15.62 -29.02 10.25
C ASP A 48 -14.19 -29.34 10.68
N ILE A 49 -13.65 -28.48 11.54
CA ILE A 49 -12.31 -28.61 12.13
C ILE A 49 -12.35 -28.17 13.59
N GLU A 50 -11.38 -28.67 14.34
CA GLU A 50 -11.07 -28.19 15.68
C GLU A 50 -9.84 -27.27 15.59
N LEU A 51 -10.03 -25.98 15.91
CA LEU A 51 -8.96 -24.98 15.90
C LEU A 51 -8.29 -24.93 17.28
N MET A 52 -6.99 -25.17 17.35
CA MET A 52 -6.26 -25.20 18.63
C MET A 52 -6.16 -23.79 19.25
N PRO A 53 -5.85 -23.68 20.56
CA PRO A 53 -5.50 -22.39 21.15
C PRO A 53 -4.39 -21.70 20.34
N ASP A 54 -4.51 -20.40 20.16
CA ASP A 54 -3.58 -19.55 19.42
C ASP A 54 -3.48 -19.81 17.90
N ASP A 55 -4.26 -20.74 17.35
CA ASP A 55 -4.31 -20.97 15.91
C ASP A 55 -5.23 -19.98 15.18
N TYR A 56 -4.96 -19.86 13.87
CA TYR A 56 -5.62 -18.98 12.93
C TYR A 56 -6.21 -19.77 11.77
N ILE A 57 -7.30 -19.28 11.19
CA ILE A 57 -7.82 -19.80 9.93
C ILE A 57 -8.35 -18.68 9.04
N SER A 58 -7.90 -18.65 7.79
CA SER A 58 -8.42 -17.75 6.76
C SER A 58 -9.54 -18.41 5.95
N VAL A 59 -10.69 -17.75 5.90
CA VAL A 59 -11.81 -18.09 5.02
C VAL A 59 -11.74 -17.21 3.78
N TYR A 60 -11.32 -17.78 2.67
CA TYR A 60 -11.21 -17.06 1.40
C TYR A 60 -12.58 -16.81 0.79
N ILE A 61 -12.85 -15.55 0.42
CA ILE A 61 -14.16 -15.11 -0.07
C ILE A 61 -14.53 -15.79 -1.38
N LYS A 62 -13.55 -16.05 -2.27
CA LYS A 62 -13.76 -16.77 -3.55
C LYS A 62 -14.37 -18.17 -3.39
N ASP A 63 -14.20 -18.78 -2.22
CA ASP A 63 -14.66 -20.14 -1.91
C ASP A 63 -16.01 -20.11 -1.16
N THR A 64 -16.64 -18.93 -1.07
CA THR A 64 -17.91 -18.68 -0.38
C THR A 64 -18.90 -17.96 -1.29
N ASN A 65 -20.12 -17.77 -0.80
CA ASN A 65 -21.13 -16.88 -1.40
C ASN A 65 -21.00 -15.42 -0.91
N LEU A 66 -20.07 -15.12 0.00
CA LEU A 66 -19.94 -13.80 0.62
C LEU A 66 -19.38 -12.77 -0.35
N THR A 67 -19.62 -11.51 -0.02
CA THR A 67 -18.95 -10.37 -0.66
C THR A 67 -18.44 -9.41 0.41
N LEU A 68 -17.27 -8.81 0.15
CA LEU A 68 -16.69 -7.75 0.97
C LEU A 68 -16.75 -6.42 0.21
N THR A 69 -17.13 -5.37 0.92
CA THR A 69 -17.19 -4.00 0.38
C THR A 69 -15.76 -3.45 0.24
N LYS A 70 -15.27 -3.15 -0.97
CA LYS A 70 -13.86 -2.73 -1.14
C LYS A 70 -13.57 -1.28 -0.73
N THR A 71 -14.44 -0.34 -1.08
CA THR A 71 -14.10 1.10 -1.11
C THR A 71 -14.87 1.96 -0.12
N THR A 72 -15.94 1.43 0.49
CA THR A 72 -16.73 2.14 1.50
C THR A 72 -16.63 1.39 2.83
N SER A 73 -17.72 1.30 3.59
CA SER A 73 -17.77 0.55 4.83
C SER A 73 -18.38 -0.82 4.62
N GLY A 74 -17.89 -1.80 5.37
CA GLY A 74 -18.50 -3.12 5.46
C GLY A 74 -18.40 -3.67 6.87
N SER A 75 -19.22 -4.66 7.18
CA SER A 75 -19.20 -5.36 8.46
C SER A 75 -19.14 -6.86 8.26
N VAL A 76 -18.43 -7.54 9.14
CA VAL A 76 -18.30 -8.99 9.23
C VAL A 76 -18.84 -9.44 10.57
N TYR A 77 -19.62 -10.52 10.57
CA TYR A 77 -20.23 -11.11 11.75
C TYR A 77 -19.83 -12.57 11.81
N LEU A 78 -19.39 -13.01 12.98
CA LEU A 78 -19.13 -14.41 13.30
C LEU A 78 -20.29 -14.94 14.14
N LEU A 79 -20.92 -16.01 13.68
CA LEU A 79 -22.05 -16.66 14.33
C LEU A 79 -21.64 -18.03 14.89
N SER A 80 -22.24 -18.40 16.01
CA SER A 80 -22.12 -19.72 16.60
C SER A 80 -22.84 -20.79 15.75
N SER A 81 -22.69 -22.05 16.14
CA SER A 81 -23.31 -23.18 15.43
C SER A 81 -24.84 -23.18 15.42
N ASP A 82 -25.48 -22.38 16.27
CA ASP A 82 -26.93 -22.17 16.25
C ASP A 82 -27.39 -21.17 15.16
N LEU A 83 -26.45 -20.51 14.47
CA LEU A 83 -26.65 -19.46 13.46
C LEU A 83 -27.46 -18.24 13.96
N VAL A 84 -27.61 -18.09 15.27
CA VAL A 84 -28.39 -17.01 15.91
C VAL A 84 -27.52 -16.21 16.87
N THR A 85 -26.66 -16.88 17.63
CA THR A 85 -25.76 -16.25 18.59
C THR A 85 -24.57 -15.62 17.85
N GLU A 86 -24.45 -14.30 17.93
CA GLU A 86 -23.26 -13.58 17.48
C GLU A 86 -22.11 -13.78 18.47
N LEU A 87 -20.99 -14.28 17.96
CA LEU A 87 -19.75 -14.45 18.73
C LEU A 87 -18.86 -13.21 18.65
N ASP A 88 -18.83 -12.55 17.50
CA ASP A 88 -18.02 -11.34 17.26
C ASP A 88 -18.54 -10.56 16.03
N SER A 89 -18.28 -9.25 16.00
CA SER A 89 -18.60 -8.41 14.85
C SER A 89 -17.64 -7.25 14.67
N ILE A 90 -17.16 -7.08 13.45
CA ILE A 90 -16.16 -6.07 13.09
C ILE A 90 -16.66 -5.23 11.92
N THR A 91 -16.55 -3.92 12.06
CA THR A 91 -16.78 -2.97 10.97
C THR A 91 -15.45 -2.39 10.50
N TYR A 92 -15.29 -2.30 9.19
CA TYR A 92 -14.15 -1.67 8.53
C TYR A 92 -14.65 -0.60 7.56
N SER A 93 -13.83 0.42 7.31
CA SER A 93 -14.19 1.51 6.41
C SER A 93 -12.97 2.17 5.80
N ASN A 94 -13.12 2.71 4.58
CA ASN A 94 -12.08 3.48 3.88
C ASN A 94 -10.74 2.72 3.75
N VAL A 95 -10.80 1.39 3.61
CA VAL A 95 -9.61 0.55 3.46
C VAL A 95 -8.93 0.88 2.13
N SER A 96 -7.70 1.36 2.20
CA SER A 96 -6.90 1.73 1.02
C SER A 96 -6.64 0.52 0.12
N ALA A 97 -6.37 0.76 -1.16
CA ALA A 97 -6.04 -0.32 -2.09
C ALA A 97 -4.81 -1.09 -1.59
N ALA A 98 -4.86 -2.42 -1.66
CA ALA A 98 -3.79 -3.31 -1.18
C ALA A 98 -3.40 -3.09 0.30
N SER A 99 -4.37 -2.68 1.12
CA SER A 99 -4.26 -2.66 2.57
C SER A 99 -5.34 -3.55 3.20
N PHE A 100 -5.11 -3.92 4.45
CA PHE A 100 -5.89 -4.90 5.21
C PHE A 100 -6.32 -4.29 6.53
N TRP A 101 -7.48 -4.68 7.02
CA TRP A 101 -7.99 -4.24 8.31
C TRP A 101 -7.68 -5.34 9.32
N SER A 102 -6.78 -5.09 10.27
CA SER A 102 -6.24 -6.14 11.13
C SER A 102 -6.29 -5.73 12.59
N ASN A 103 -6.46 -6.72 13.47
CA ASN A 103 -6.49 -6.54 14.91
C ASN A 103 -5.06 -6.57 15.50
N PHE A 104 -4.69 -5.55 16.27
CA PHE A 104 -3.46 -5.52 17.06
C PHE A 104 -3.81 -5.18 18.51
N ASP A 105 -3.80 -6.17 19.41
CA ASP A 105 -4.14 -6.02 20.83
C ASP A 105 -5.51 -5.35 21.05
N ASP A 106 -6.54 -5.87 20.38
CA ASP A 106 -7.92 -5.38 20.36
C ASP A 106 -8.08 -3.96 19.76
N GLN A 107 -7.04 -3.47 19.07
CA GLN A 107 -7.08 -2.25 18.28
C GLN A 107 -7.04 -2.54 16.79
N TRP A 108 -8.17 -2.29 16.13
CA TRP A 108 -8.30 -2.43 14.68
C TRP A 108 -7.68 -1.26 13.94
N ARG A 109 -6.75 -1.56 13.02
CA ARG A 109 -6.07 -0.55 12.21
C ARG A 109 -5.79 -1.09 10.81
N GLN A 110 -5.69 -0.16 9.86
CA GLN A 110 -5.25 -0.48 8.51
C GLN A 110 -3.75 -0.78 8.49
N THR A 111 -3.36 -1.86 7.83
CA THR A 111 -1.95 -2.23 7.60
C THR A 111 -1.71 -2.66 6.15
N TYR A 112 -0.45 -2.69 5.71
CA TYR A 112 -0.06 -3.17 4.38
C TYR A 112 0.55 -4.57 4.39
N SER A 113 0.55 -5.24 5.54
CA SER A 113 0.92 -6.65 5.66
C SER A 113 -0.31 -7.54 5.61
N ILE A 114 -0.27 -8.55 4.76
CA ILE A 114 -1.28 -9.61 4.66
C ILE A 114 -0.79 -10.85 5.42
N THR A 115 -1.61 -11.43 6.29
CA THR A 115 -1.15 -12.49 7.21
C THR A 115 -2.07 -13.70 7.29
N PRO A 116 -2.36 -14.38 6.15
CA PRO A 116 -3.29 -15.50 6.16
C PRO A 116 -2.75 -16.69 6.97
N ASN A 117 -3.59 -17.19 7.88
CA ASN A 117 -3.34 -18.27 8.83
C ASN A 117 -2.18 -17.99 9.78
N ALA A 118 -1.94 -16.73 10.10
CA ALA A 118 -0.81 -16.33 10.92
C ALA A 118 -1.13 -15.12 11.81
N GLN A 119 -0.26 -14.87 12.78
CA GLN A 119 -0.33 -13.65 13.58
C GLN A 119 -0.16 -12.41 12.71
N ASN A 120 -0.99 -11.39 12.96
CA ASN A 120 -0.91 -10.10 12.29
C ASN A 120 0.47 -9.45 12.46
N ILE A 121 1.03 -8.98 11.35
CA ILE A 121 2.28 -8.22 11.30
C ILE A 121 1.93 -6.78 10.95
N TRP A 122 2.48 -5.82 11.69
CA TRP A 122 2.24 -4.41 11.40
C TRP A 122 3.22 -3.88 10.35
N THR A 123 2.67 -3.41 9.23
CA THR A 123 3.37 -2.53 8.29
C THR A 123 2.57 -1.26 8.03
N GLU A 124 3.17 -0.11 8.32
CA GLU A 124 2.55 1.22 8.19
C GLU A 124 2.39 1.68 6.72
N HIS A 125 3.22 1.15 5.82
CA HIS A 125 3.27 1.61 4.43
C HIS A 125 3.44 0.46 3.43
N PRO A 126 2.95 0.62 2.18
CA PRO A 126 3.09 -0.42 1.17
C PRO A 126 4.56 -0.69 0.83
N GLU A 127 4.87 -1.88 0.31
CA GLU A 127 6.21 -2.15 -0.21
C GLU A 127 6.56 -1.18 -1.36
N CYS A 128 7.82 -0.77 -1.40
CA CYS A 128 8.30 0.02 -2.52
C CYS A 128 8.45 -0.87 -3.76
N SER A 129 8.15 -0.34 -4.93
CA SER A 129 8.40 -1.02 -6.19
C SER A 129 9.87 -1.42 -6.34
N GLU A 130 10.13 -2.45 -7.14
CA GLU A 130 11.49 -2.90 -7.44
C GLU A 130 12.38 -1.73 -7.89
N GLY A 131 13.58 -1.63 -7.31
CA GLY A 131 14.50 -0.52 -7.57
C GLY A 131 14.16 0.77 -6.82
N TYR A 132 13.26 0.73 -5.83
CA TYR A 132 12.99 1.81 -4.88
C TYR A 132 13.21 1.33 -3.45
N TYR A 133 13.60 2.24 -2.55
CA TYR A 133 13.75 2.01 -1.12
C TYR A 133 12.95 3.04 -0.31
N ARG A 134 12.47 2.65 0.86
CA ARG A 134 11.71 3.54 1.75
C ARG A 134 12.64 4.50 2.48
N ASN A 135 12.41 5.80 2.33
CA ASN A 135 13.03 6.81 3.16
C ASN A 135 12.32 6.83 4.54
N LEU A 136 13.08 6.57 5.61
CA LEU A 136 12.52 6.45 6.97
C LEU A 136 12.08 7.79 7.58
N GLU A 137 12.60 8.92 7.10
CA GLU A 137 12.26 10.25 7.61
C GLU A 137 10.97 10.77 6.98
N THR A 138 10.73 10.47 5.70
CA THR A 138 9.60 11.01 4.93
C THR A 138 8.52 9.99 4.61
N GLY A 139 8.76 8.69 4.81
CA GLY A 139 7.82 7.62 4.44
C GLY A 139 7.63 7.46 2.93
N ASN A 140 8.46 8.08 2.09
CA ASN A 140 8.34 7.99 0.64
C ASN A 140 9.31 6.95 0.05
N CYS A 141 8.90 6.31 -1.04
CA CYS A 141 9.77 5.43 -1.81
C CYS A 141 10.67 6.25 -2.73
N ASN A 142 11.98 6.23 -2.45
CA ASN A 142 13.01 6.87 -3.25
C ASN A 142 13.62 5.84 -4.20
N LYS A 143 13.98 6.27 -5.42
CA LYS A 143 14.63 5.39 -6.37
C LYS A 143 16.00 4.99 -5.86
N THR A 144 16.29 3.69 -5.80
CA THR A 144 17.62 3.16 -5.58
C THR A 144 18.45 3.54 -6.79
N THR A 145 19.30 4.54 -6.66
CA THR A 145 20.18 5.01 -7.74
C THR A 145 21.16 3.90 -8.13
N ALA A 146 20.82 3.11 -9.14
CA ALA A 146 21.82 2.69 -10.11
C ALA A 146 22.06 3.89 -11.04
N SER A 147 22.89 4.83 -10.61
CA SER A 147 23.41 5.89 -11.48
C SER A 147 24.40 5.27 -12.47
N THR A 148 23.89 4.57 -13.48
CA THR A 148 24.65 4.18 -14.68
C THR A 148 23.93 4.64 -15.95
N ALA A 149 23.12 5.70 -15.86
CA ALA A 149 22.83 6.46 -17.07
C ALA A 149 24.17 7.07 -17.51
N ALA A 150 24.81 6.46 -18.50
CA ALA A 150 25.96 7.05 -19.18
C ALA A 150 25.59 8.49 -19.51
N LEU A 151 26.36 9.43 -18.96
CA LEU A 151 26.09 10.85 -19.16
C LEU A 151 26.07 11.10 -20.66
N SER A 152 24.96 11.66 -21.16
CA SER A 152 24.80 11.94 -22.59
C SER A 152 25.96 12.80 -23.11
N ASP A 153 26.34 12.61 -24.37
CA ASP A 153 27.36 13.46 -24.99
C ASP A 153 26.93 14.94 -24.92
N CYS A 154 27.89 15.84 -24.67
CA CYS A 154 27.59 17.27 -24.52
C CYS A 154 27.30 17.96 -25.86
N GLY A 155 27.51 17.26 -26.98
CA GLY A 155 27.38 17.81 -28.32
C GLY A 155 28.57 18.68 -28.72
N ALA A 156 28.68 18.94 -30.02
CA ALA A 156 29.77 19.75 -30.57
C ALA A 156 29.79 21.17 -29.96
N GLY A 157 30.98 21.64 -29.57
CA GLY A 157 31.18 22.98 -29.00
C GLY A 157 30.94 23.11 -27.49
N LYS A 158 30.64 22.01 -26.79
CA LYS A 158 30.45 21.98 -25.33
C LYS A 158 31.31 20.89 -24.69
N TYR A 159 31.79 21.13 -23.47
CA TYR A 159 32.55 20.18 -22.66
C TYR A 159 31.82 19.85 -21.35
N ARG A 160 32.09 18.68 -20.78
CA ARG A 160 31.53 18.28 -19.50
C ARG A 160 32.38 18.83 -18.36
N SER A 161 31.77 19.64 -17.49
CA SER A 161 32.42 20.16 -16.28
C SER A 161 32.74 19.00 -15.32
N PRO A 162 34.00 18.80 -14.90
CA PRO A 162 34.37 17.73 -13.97
C PRO A 162 33.67 17.83 -12.62
N ASP A 163 33.48 19.05 -12.11
CA ASP A 163 32.97 19.28 -10.75
C ASP A 163 31.45 19.19 -10.64
N THR A 164 30.73 19.47 -11.74
CA THR A 164 29.25 19.61 -11.72
C THR A 164 28.54 18.63 -12.65
N ASN A 165 29.29 17.88 -13.47
CA ASN A 165 28.75 17.00 -14.51
C ASN A 165 27.70 17.67 -15.41
N ARG A 166 27.81 18.99 -15.62
CA ARG A 166 27.00 19.77 -16.57
C ARG A 166 27.81 20.12 -17.82
N CYS A 167 27.14 20.16 -18.97
CA CYS A 167 27.76 20.60 -20.22
C CYS A 167 27.91 22.12 -20.22
N LYS A 168 29.14 22.61 -20.42
CA LYS A 168 29.50 24.02 -20.55
C LYS A 168 29.98 24.31 -21.96
N SER A 169 29.67 25.49 -22.49
CA SER A 169 30.21 25.91 -23.79
C SER A 169 31.72 26.11 -23.71
N LEU A 170 32.43 25.73 -24.76
CA LEU A 170 33.84 26.11 -24.91
C LEU A 170 33.91 27.62 -25.13
N GLU A 171 34.75 28.33 -24.36
CA GLU A 171 34.83 29.81 -24.36
C GLU A 171 35.07 30.41 -25.76
N ALA A 172 35.70 29.66 -26.67
CA ALA A 172 35.95 30.05 -28.06
C ALA A 172 34.68 30.13 -28.95
N LEU A 173 33.52 29.70 -28.45
CA LEU A 173 32.20 29.80 -29.10
C LEU A 173 31.22 30.65 -28.29
N ALA A 174 31.71 31.44 -27.32
CA ALA A 174 30.90 32.50 -26.72
C ALA A 174 30.51 33.48 -27.83
N THR A 175 29.28 33.33 -28.32
CA THR A 175 28.72 34.12 -29.41
C THR A 175 28.90 35.60 -29.10
N ALA A 176 29.35 36.38 -30.08
CA ALA A 176 29.33 37.83 -30.00
C ALA A 176 27.94 38.27 -29.50
N LEU A 177 27.91 39.16 -28.52
CA LEU A 177 26.68 39.61 -27.88
C LEU A 177 25.68 40.07 -28.95
N THR A 178 24.50 39.45 -28.95
CA THR A 178 23.41 39.83 -29.87
C THR A 178 23.16 41.34 -29.76
N PRO A 179 23.05 42.08 -30.88
CA PRO A 179 22.73 43.51 -30.85
C PRO A 179 21.45 43.79 -30.06
N CYS A 180 21.40 44.94 -29.38
CA CYS A 180 20.17 45.38 -28.71
C CYS A 180 19.17 45.91 -29.75
N ASP A 181 17.88 45.72 -29.48
CA ASP A 181 16.81 46.23 -30.34
C ASP A 181 16.80 47.78 -30.35
N SER A 182 16.17 48.37 -31.37
CA SER A 182 15.98 49.82 -31.42
C SER A 182 15.16 50.26 -30.19
N GLU A 183 15.72 51.18 -29.40
CA GLU A 183 15.24 51.66 -28.09
C GLU A 183 15.78 50.92 -26.86
N GLN A 184 16.70 49.96 -27.02
CA GLN A 184 17.42 49.36 -25.91
C GLN A 184 18.89 49.80 -25.86
N TYR A 185 19.40 50.02 -24.65
CA TYR A 185 20.84 50.25 -24.41
C TYR A 185 21.47 49.06 -23.70
N ARG A 186 22.75 48.80 -23.99
CA ARG A 186 23.50 47.72 -23.34
C ARG A 186 23.96 48.19 -21.96
N ASN A 187 23.61 47.43 -20.93
CA ASN A 187 24.15 47.66 -19.61
C ASN A 187 25.64 47.20 -19.58
N PRO A 188 26.58 48.09 -19.19
CA PRO A 188 28.02 47.79 -19.26
C PRO A 188 28.50 46.79 -18.20
N ASP A 189 27.76 46.59 -17.10
CA ASP A 189 28.15 45.68 -16.01
C ASP A 189 27.65 44.24 -16.21
N THR A 190 26.58 44.08 -17.00
CA THR A 190 25.89 42.79 -17.15
C THR A 190 25.83 42.31 -18.59
N ASP A 191 26.26 43.13 -19.55
CA ASP A 191 26.20 42.86 -20.99
C ASP A 191 24.81 42.45 -21.50
N ARG A 192 23.75 42.88 -20.80
CA ARG A 192 22.34 42.63 -21.17
C ARG A 192 21.69 43.93 -21.67
N CYS A 193 20.85 43.80 -22.69
CA CYS A 193 20.04 44.91 -23.20
C CYS A 193 18.95 45.28 -22.18
N ARG A 194 18.73 46.58 -22.00
CA ARG A 194 17.69 47.16 -21.15
C ARG A 194 16.93 48.23 -21.90
N ASN A 195 15.65 48.37 -21.57
CA ASN A 195 14.81 49.51 -21.96
C ASN A 195 15.20 50.76 -21.16
#